data_AF-A0A1Z4C5V7-F1
#
_entry.id   AF-A0A1Z4C5V7-F1
#
_cell.length_a   1.000
_cell.length_b   1.000
_cell.length_c   1.000
_cell.angle_alpha   90.00
_cell.angle_beta   90.00
_cell.angle_gamma   90.00
#
_symmetry.space_group_name_H-M   'P 1'
#
loop_
_entity.id
_entity.type
_entity.pdbx_description
1 polymer ?
#
loop_
_entity_poly.entity_id
_entity_poly.type
_entity_poly.pdbx_seq_one_letter_code
_entity_poly.pdbx_strand_id
1 'polypeptide(L)'
;MPSQKPRVALTLPDDLNAVFERIAELQGVPKTKVILELLTAYQPILEETLKALEKIANDKENAKAIAKEFAQTMLLDANSMLGDMSKEVKDL
;
A
#
# COMPACT_ATOMS: atom_id res chain seq x y z
N MET A 1 -9.10 12.92 -25.84
CA MET A 1 -9.77 13.51 -24.67
C MET A 1 -8.81 13.42 -23.50
N PRO A 2 -8.57 14.48 -22.73
CA PRO A 2 -7.75 14.36 -21.52
C PRO A 2 -8.46 13.39 -20.59
N SER A 3 -7.77 12.34 -20.14
CA SER A 3 -8.35 11.34 -19.25
C SER A 3 -8.76 12.03 -17.95
N GLN A 4 -10.07 12.08 -17.67
CA GLN A 4 -10.53 12.51 -16.36
C GLN A 4 -10.15 11.41 -15.37
N LYS A 5 -9.09 11.67 -14.59
CA LYS A 5 -8.74 10.78 -13.48
C LYS A 5 -9.94 10.72 -12.51
N PRO A 6 -10.35 9.52 -12.07
CA PRO A 6 -11.45 9.39 -11.11
C PRO A 6 -11.09 10.11 -9.81
N ARG A 7 -12.07 10.87 -9.27
CA ARG A 7 -11.92 11.58 -8.00
C ARG A 7 -12.41 10.70 -6.87
N VAL A 8 -11.61 10.57 -5.81
CA VAL A 8 -11.99 9.88 -4.58
C VAL A 8 -12.14 10.91 -3.48
N ALA A 9 -13.35 11.05 -2.93
CA ALA A 9 -13.59 11.85 -1.74
C ALA A 9 -13.27 11.00 -0.51
N LEU A 10 -12.20 11.36 0.20
CA LEU A 10 -11.74 10.62 1.37
C LEU A 10 -11.93 11.47 2.63
N THR A 11 -12.75 10.97 3.55
CA THR A 11 -12.87 11.53 4.90
C THR A 11 -11.94 10.77 5.82
N LEU A 12 -11.01 11.48 6.47
CA LEU A 12 -10.06 10.89 7.40
C LEU A 12 -10.55 11.05 8.84
N PRO A 13 -10.40 10.04 9.71
CA PRO A 13 -10.49 10.20 11.16
C PRO A 13 -9.53 11.31 11.66
N ASP A 14 -9.91 12.00 12.74
CA ASP A 14 -9.20 13.19 13.22
C ASP A 14 -7.73 12.91 13.59
N ASP A 15 -7.49 11.78 14.24
CA ASP A 15 -6.19 11.26 14.63
C ASP A 15 -5.30 10.95 13.41
N LEU A 16 -5.84 10.25 12.41
CA LEU A 16 -5.12 9.97 11.16
C LEU A 16 -4.84 11.26 10.37
N ASN A 17 -5.81 12.18 10.34
CA ASN A 17 -5.66 13.46 9.66
C ASN A 17 -4.53 14.29 10.29
N ALA A 18 -4.43 14.33 11.61
CA ALA A 18 -3.38 15.06 12.32
C ALA A 18 -1.97 14.54 11.99
N VAL A 19 -1.81 13.22 11.84
CA VAL A 19 -0.54 12.61 11.43
C VAL A 19 -0.13 13.08 10.03
N PHE A 20 -1.04 12.99 9.06
CA PHE A 20 -0.73 13.43 7.69
C PHE A 20 -0.51 14.93 7.58
N GLU A 21 -1.23 15.74 8.36
CA GLU A 21 -1.00 17.19 8.44
C GLU A 21 0.44 17.48 8.89
N ARG A 22 0.89 16.81 9.96
CA ARG A 22 2.22 17.05 10.51
C ARG A 22 3.34 16.61 9.56
N ILE A 23 3.17 15.48 8.88
CA ILE A 23 4.13 15.02 7.87
C ILE A 23 4.23 16.04 6.72
N ALA A 24 3.08 16.52 6.24
CA ALA A 24 3.01 17.49 5.16
C ALA A 24 3.68 18.82 5.52
N GLU A 25 3.45 19.33 6.74
CA GLU A 25 4.12 20.52 7.28
C GLU A 25 5.65 20.36 7.29
N LEU A 26 6.15 19.23 7.81
CA LEU A 26 7.59 18.99 7.93
C LEU A 26 8.28 18.82 6.57
N GLN A 27 7.59 18.24 5.59
CA GLN A 27 8.10 18.07 4.22
C GLN A 27 7.88 19.32 3.34
N GLY A 28 7.08 20.29 3.79
CA GLY A 28 6.75 21.48 3.01
C GLY A 28 5.92 21.19 1.76
N VAL A 29 5.10 20.13 1.79
CA VAL A 29 4.27 19.70 0.63
C VAL A 29 2.79 19.65 1.00
N PRO A 30 1.86 19.69 0.02
CA PRO A 30 0.44 19.51 0.31
C PRO A 30 0.17 18.12 0.90
N LYS A 31 -0.69 18.04 1.92
CA LYS A 31 -1.13 16.78 2.55
C LYS A 31 -1.64 15.73 1.56
N THR A 32 -2.37 16.18 0.53
CA THR A 32 -2.87 15.30 -0.53
C THR A 32 -1.76 14.63 -1.33
N LYS A 33 -0.59 15.27 -1.47
CA LYS A 33 0.57 14.68 -2.12
C LYS A 33 1.11 13.51 -1.30
N VAL A 34 1.28 13.70 0.02
CA VAL A 34 1.72 12.64 0.94
C VAL A 34 0.80 11.43 0.88
N ILE A 35 -0.52 11.65 0.93
CA ILE A 35 -1.52 10.57 0.86
C ILE A 35 -1.44 9.86 -0.50
N LEU A 36 -1.35 10.59 -1.61
CA LEU A 36 -1.27 10.00 -2.94
C LEU A 36 0.01 9.20 -3.15
N GLU A 37 1.15 9.69 -2.66
CA GLU A 37 2.44 8.99 -2.74
C GLU A 37 2.38 7.69 -1.95
N LEU A 38 1.81 7.72 -0.73
CA LEU A 38 1.61 6.52 0.08
C LEU A 38 0.70 5.51 -0.65
N LEU A 39 -0.46 5.94 -1.13
CA LEU A 39 -1.38 5.05 -1.84
C LEU A 39 -0.76 4.47 -3.13
N THR A 40 0.07 5.25 -3.82
CA THR A 40 0.79 4.80 -5.02
C THR A 40 1.86 3.77 -4.65
N ALA A 41 2.59 3.97 -3.55
CA ALA A 41 3.56 3.01 -3.04
C ALA A 41 2.90 1.68 -2.64
N TYR A 42 1.66 1.72 -2.17
CA TYR A 42 0.87 0.53 -1.82
C TYR A 42 0.18 -0.15 -3.01
N GLN A 43 0.12 0.49 -4.20
CA GLN A 43 -0.52 -0.07 -5.38
C GLN A 43 -0.11 -1.53 -5.70
N PRO A 44 1.20 -1.90 -5.75
CA PRO A 44 1.59 -3.29 -6.06
C PRO A 44 1.02 -4.31 -5.07
N ILE A 45 1.01 -3.97 -3.78
CA ILE A 45 0.45 -4.81 -2.71
C ILE A 45 -1.06 -5.00 -2.91
N LEU A 46 -1.77 -3.92 -3.27
CA LEU A 46 -3.21 -3.97 -3.52
C LEU A 46 -3.54 -4.80 -4.78
N GLU A 47 -2.71 -4.73 -5.82
CA GLU A 47 -2.86 -5.55 -7.03
C GLU A 47 -2.66 -7.05 -6.75
N GLU A 48 -1.67 -7.42 -5.93
CA GLU A 48 -1.48 -8.81 -5.51
C GLU A 48 -2.62 -9.32 -4.64
N THR A 49 -3.08 -8.47 -3.71
CA THR A 49 -4.25 -8.77 -2.87
C THR A 49 -5.48 -9.02 -3.75
N LEU A 50 -5.71 -8.17 -4.75
CA LEU A 50 -6.81 -8.33 -5.71
C LEU A 50 -6.70 -9.67 -6.44
N LYS A 51 -5.52 -10.02 -6.99
CA LYS A 51 -5.30 -11.29 -7.68
C LYS A 51 -5.60 -12.49 -6.77
N ALA A 52 -5.19 -12.45 -5.51
CA ALA A 52 -5.47 -13.51 -4.55
C ALA A 52 -6.99 -13.65 -4.29
N LEU A 53 -7.69 -12.54 -4.11
CA LEU A 53 -9.14 -12.51 -3.92
C LEU A 53 -9.89 -13.03 -5.15
N GLU A 54 -9.48 -12.64 -6.35
CA GLU A 54 -10.05 -13.14 -7.61
C GLU A 54 -9.85 -14.66 -7.76
N LYS A 55 -8.65 -15.17 -7.44
CA LYS A 55 -8.39 -16.62 -7.42
C LYS A 55 -9.29 -17.34 -6.43
N ILE A 56 -9.45 -16.82 -5.21
CA ILE A 56 -10.33 -17.41 -4.18
C ILE A 56 -11.80 -17.39 -4.62
N ALA A 57 -12.23 -16.30 -5.26
CA ALA A 57 -13.60 -16.16 -5.75
C ALA A 57 -13.92 -17.20 -6.84
N ASN A 58 -12.95 -17.49 -7.71
CA ASN A 58 -13.07 -18.44 -8.81
C ASN A 58 -12.82 -19.91 -8.40
N ASP A 59 -12.04 -20.15 -7.35
CA ASP A 59 -11.70 -21.47 -6.82
C ASP A 59 -11.85 -21.50 -5.28
N LYS A 60 -13.10 -21.64 -4.85
CA LYS A 60 -13.46 -21.62 -3.43
C LYS A 60 -12.98 -22.85 -2.67
N GLU A 61 -12.81 -23.98 -3.36
CA GLU A 61 -12.34 -25.23 -2.74
C GLU A 61 -10.87 -25.10 -2.30
N ASN A 62 -10.06 -24.41 -3.11
CA ASN A 62 -8.64 -24.17 -2.82
C ASN A 62 -8.37 -22.84 -2.09
N ALA A 63 -9.40 -22.14 -1.62
CA ALA A 63 -9.28 -20.82 -1.00
C ALA A 63 -8.22 -20.74 0.11
N LYS A 64 -8.11 -21.78 0.95
CA LYS A 64 -7.11 -21.84 2.03
C LYS A 64 -5.68 -21.96 1.51
N ALA A 65 -5.47 -22.72 0.43
CA ALA A 65 -4.16 -22.87 -0.18
C ALA A 65 -3.71 -21.55 -0.84
N ILE A 66 -4.62 -20.90 -1.56
CA ILE A 66 -4.38 -19.61 -2.21
C ILE A 66 -4.07 -18.51 -1.16
N ALA A 67 -4.84 -18.45 -0.08
CA ALA A 67 -4.60 -17.51 1.01
C ALA A 67 -3.24 -17.73 1.69
N LYS A 68 -2.82 -19.00 1.82
CA LYS A 68 -1.51 -19.35 2.40
C LYS A 68 -0.37 -18.92 1.47
N GLU A 69 -0.49 -19.15 0.17
CA GLU A 69 0.49 -18.72 -0.83
C GLU A 69 0.63 -17.19 -0.83
N PHE A 70 -0.50 -16.46 -0.87
CA PHE A 70 -0.49 -15.00 -0.77
C PHE A 70 0.20 -14.49 0.50
N ALA A 71 -0.11 -15.06 1.66
CA ALA A 71 0.54 -14.68 2.92
C ALA A 71 2.04 -14.96 2.90
N GLN A 72 2.49 -16.05 2.26
CA GLN A 72 3.91 -16.36 2.10
C GLN A 72 4.62 -15.33 1.21
N THR A 73 4.03 -14.97 0.07
CA THR A 73 4.58 -13.93 -0.82
C THR A 73 4.70 -12.60 -0.09
N MET A 74 3.64 -12.15 0.59
CA MET A 74 3.65 -10.91 1.37
C MET A 74 4.76 -10.88 2.44
N LEU A 75 4.99 -12.00 3.14
CA LEU A 75 6.05 -12.09 4.15
C LEU A 75 7.45 -12.05 3.53
N LEU A 76 7.64 -12.66 2.35
CA LEU A 76 8.90 -12.61 1.64
C LEU A 76 9.21 -11.18 1.18
N ASP A 77 8.22 -10.48 0.63
CA ASP A 77 8.37 -9.10 0.17
C ASP A 77 8.64 -8.15 1.33
N ALA A 78 7.93 -8.32 2.46
CA ALA A 78 8.19 -7.55 3.68
C ALA A 78 9.61 -7.76 4.21
N ASN A 79 10.11 -9.00 4.21
CA ASN A 79 11.48 -9.30 4.61
C ASN A 79 12.52 -8.71 3.66
N SER A 80 12.25 -8.72 2.34
CA SER A 80 13.14 -8.09 1.36
C SER A 80 13.20 -6.57 1.59
N MET A 81 12.04 -5.93 1.76
CA MET A 81 11.94 -4.49 2.02
C MET A 81 12.69 -4.08 3.30
N LEU A 82 12.50 -4.82 4.40
CA LEU A 82 13.23 -4.58 5.64
C LEU A 82 14.74 -4.80 5.49
N GLY A 83 15.14 -5.79 4.70
CA GLY A 83 16.54 -6.05 4.38
C GLY A 83 17.19 -4.90 3.62
N ASP A 84 16.48 -4.30 2.66
CA ASP A 84 16.99 -3.16 1.89
C ASP A 84 17.03 -1.86 2.72
N MET A 85 15.99 -1.59 3.51
CA MET A 85 16.01 -0.48 4.48
C MET A 85 17.17 -0.61 5.48
N SER A 86 17.47 -1.83 5.94
CA SER A 86 18.58 -2.07 6.88
C SER A 86 19.94 -1.77 6.26
N LYS A 87 20.11 -1.96 4.94
CA LYS A 87 21.34 -1.57 4.22
C LYS A 87 21.43 -0.06 4.08
N GLU A 88 20.33 0.59 3.70
CA GLU A 88 20.29 2.03 3.49
C GLU A 88 20.54 2.82 4.80
N VAL A 89 20.03 2.32 5.93
CA VAL A 89 20.33 2.88 7.27
C VAL A 89 21.79 2.67 7.69
N LYS A 90 22.42 1.58 7.26
CA LYS A 90 23.84 1.33 7.53
C LYS A 90 24.76 2.25 6.71
N ASP A 91 24.27 2.72 5.56
CA ASP A 91 25.00 3.58 4.64
C ASP A 91 24.78 5.09 4.94
N LEU A 92 23.96 5.43 5.94
CA LEU A 92 23.77 6.78 6.51
C LEU A 92 24.76 7.09 7.64
#